data_AF-A0AAW3LWB5-F1
#
_entry.id   AF-A0AAW3LWB5-F1
#
_cell.length_a   1.000
_cell.length_b   1.000
_cell.length_c   1.000
_cell.angle_alpha   90.00
_cell.angle_beta   90.00
_cell.angle_gamma   90.00
#
_symmetry.space_group_name_H-M   'P 1'
#
loop_
_entity.id
_entity.type
_entity.pdbx_description
1 polymer ?
#
loop_
_entity_poly.entity_id
_entity_poly.type
_entity_poly.pdbx_seq_one_letter_code
_entity_poly.pdbx_strand_id
1 'polypeptide(L)'
;MKTLGQSVSTQERQLEAAVRSIDSWQGRRVGYEPVSGGISNTNWRVEVEGADTAYFLKVPGAGTEMFIDRHTAHEASVKAAQTGYGAPVFAFLEAFGVEVFEFMEGWRASSNHDFLQRDIRHGALHGLKAFNDQPLLKQTKTVFDMIAEHQNQVAELKGIKPQDDDWLCLQYQRAKAALQASGIDLAPCMNDTLAGNFMLNAERQIRLVDFEYASNNDRHYELALWFGEMFFSDEMELALIEDYFGQVSAQTIARIKLNKALADIKWSTWAMVQHAVSQLDFDFYKYGTWKHMRARSIINDSQWETWLRQA
;
A
#
# COMPACT_ATOMS: atom_id res chain seq x y z
N MET A 1 -5.83 15.53 -24.23
CA MET A 1 -4.35 15.64 -24.14
C MET A 1 -3.82 17.05 -24.45
N LYS A 2 -3.02 17.61 -23.53
CA LYS A 2 -2.20 18.83 -23.73
C LYS A 2 -0.85 18.46 -24.32
N THR A 3 -0.17 19.39 -24.99
CA THR A 3 1.20 19.21 -25.47
C THR A 3 2.18 19.89 -24.52
N LEU A 4 3.40 19.34 -24.39
CA LEU A 4 4.50 19.95 -23.65
C LEU A 4 4.67 21.44 -24.02
N GLY A 5 4.70 22.32 -23.02
CA GLY A 5 4.72 23.78 -23.17
C GLY A 5 3.36 24.45 -22.95
N GLN A 6 2.30 23.70 -22.70
CA GLN A 6 0.93 24.20 -22.49
C GLN A 6 0.46 24.14 -21.03
N SER A 7 1.38 23.98 -20.08
CA SER A 7 1.08 24.01 -18.64
C SER A 7 0.37 25.29 -18.19
N VAL A 8 -0.64 25.12 -17.34
CA VAL A 8 -1.44 26.18 -16.71
C VAL A 8 -1.36 26.06 -15.19
N SER A 9 -1.43 24.85 -14.65
CA SER A 9 -1.33 24.60 -13.22
C SER A 9 0.12 24.41 -12.74
N THR A 10 0.34 24.52 -11.43
CA THR A 10 1.65 24.24 -10.82
C THR A 10 2.04 22.78 -10.97
N GLN A 11 1.08 21.85 -10.88
CA GLN A 11 1.31 20.42 -11.07
C GLN A 11 1.73 20.11 -12.51
N GLU A 12 1.10 20.76 -13.50
CA GLU A 12 1.50 20.65 -14.90
C GLU A 12 2.92 21.18 -15.12
N ARG A 13 3.30 22.30 -14.49
CA ARG A 13 4.67 22.80 -14.57
C ARG A 13 5.70 21.83 -13.98
N GLN A 14 5.37 21.17 -12.87
CA GLN A 14 6.24 20.15 -12.25
C GLN A 14 6.38 18.92 -13.15
N LEU A 15 5.27 18.41 -13.69
CA LEU A 15 5.29 17.34 -14.70
C LEU A 15 6.17 17.72 -15.89
N GLU A 16 5.94 18.90 -16.46
CA GLU A 16 6.66 19.40 -17.61
C GLU A 16 8.18 19.53 -17.37
N ALA A 17 8.59 19.91 -16.16
CA ALA A 17 10.00 19.95 -15.76
C ALA A 17 10.60 18.55 -15.66
N ALA A 18 9.88 17.59 -15.06
CA ALA A 18 10.30 16.20 -14.97
C ALA A 18 10.43 15.54 -16.35
N VAL A 19 9.44 15.72 -17.23
CA VAL A 19 9.45 15.23 -18.63
C VAL A 19 10.69 15.74 -19.39
N ARG A 20 11.06 17.02 -19.20
CA ARG A 20 12.25 17.62 -19.81
C ARG A 20 13.57 17.12 -19.25
N SER A 21 13.57 16.35 -18.16
CA SER A 21 14.79 15.74 -17.63
C SER A 21 15.06 14.34 -18.21
N ILE A 22 14.14 13.80 -19.01
CA ILE A 22 14.29 12.48 -19.63
C ILE A 22 15.02 12.63 -20.96
N ASP A 23 16.30 12.24 -20.99
CA ASP A 23 17.18 12.40 -22.16
C ASP A 23 16.62 11.74 -23.43
N SER A 24 16.02 10.55 -23.31
CA SER A 24 15.45 9.82 -24.44
C SER A 24 14.25 10.51 -25.10
N TRP A 25 13.64 11.50 -24.45
CA TRP A 25 12.46 12.22 -24.96
C TRP A 25 12.80 13.60 -25.52
N GLN A 26 14.06 14.03 -25.42
CA GLN A 26 14.50 15.33 -25.92
C GLN A 26 14.26 15.47 -27.43
N GLY A 27 13.74 16.64 -27.83
CA GLY A 27 13.42 16.96 -29.22
C GLY A 27 12.20 16.24 -29.81
N ARG A 28 11.51 15.39 -29.04
CA ARG A 28 10.29 14.69 -29.47
C ARG A 28 9.05 15.48 -29.06
N ARG A 29 7.97 15.32 -29.82
CA ARG A 29 6.66 15.82 -29.38
C ARG A 29 6.15 14.96 -28.21
N VAL A 30 5.77 15.62 -27.11
CA VAL A 30 5.20 14.96 -25.92
C VAL A 30 3.80 15.50 -25.62
N GLY A 31 2.83 14.60 -25.52
CA GLY A 31 1.47 14.88 -25.07
C GLY A 31 1.24 14.35 -23.66
N TYR A 32 0.40 15.00 -22.86
CA TYR A 32 0.05 14.54 -21.52
C TYR A 32 -1.39 14.87 -21.13
N GLU A 33 -1.97 14.03 -20.27
CA GLU A 33 -3.29 14.26 -19.66
C GLU A 33 -3.38 13.63 -18.26
N PRO A 34 -4.21 14.19 -17.36
CA PRO A 34 -4.33 13.66 -16.02
C PRO A 34 -5.02 12.30 -16.03
N VAL A 35 -4.55 11.40 -15.18
CA VAL A 35 -5.19 10.12 -14.86
C VAL A 35 -5.90 10.28 -13.53
N SER A 36 -7.19 9.95 -13.48
CA SER A 36 -7.97 9.97 -12.26
C SER A 36 -7.55 8.84 -11.32
N GLY A 37 -7.40 9.15 -10.02
CA GLY A 37 -7.03 8.19 -8.98
C GLY A 37 -5.79 8.63 -8.20
N GLY A 38 -5.61 8.08 -7.00
CA GLY A 38 -4.57 8.49 -6.05
C GLY A 38 -4.99 9.68 -5.19
N ILE A 39 -4.66 9.62 -3.89
CA ILE A 39 -5.04 10.64 -2.89
C ILE A 39 -3.87 11.62 -2.66
N SER A 40 -2.63 11.12 -2.68
CA SER A 40 -1.39 11.81 -2.31
C SER A 40 -0.60 12.38 -3.49
N ASN A 41 -0.85 11.93 -4.73
CA ASN A 41 -0.02 12.24 -5.90
C ASN A 41 -0.85 12.73 -7.08
N THR A 42 -0.20 13.41 -8.02
CA THR A 42 -0.80 13.66 -9.33
C THR A 42 -0.27 12.66 -10.35
N ASN A 43 -1.20 12.01 -11.03
CA ASN A 43 -0.94 10.91 -11.94
C ASN A 43 -1.21 11.37 -13.37
N TRP A 44 -0.29 11.06 -14.28
CA TRP A 44 -0.33 11.58 -15.65
C TRP A 44 -0.06 10.47 -16.66
N ARG A 45 -0.87 10.44 -17.73
CA ARG A 45 -0.60 9.65 -18.93
C ARG A 45 0.19 10.54 -19.88
N VAL A 46 1.33 10.05 -20.36
CA VAL A 46 2.25 10.79 -21.23
C VAL A 46 2.50 9.99 -22.50
N GLU A 47 2.19 10.57 -23.64
CA GLU A 47 2.45 10.01 -24.96
C GLU A 47 3.68 10.70 -25.57
N VAL A 48 4.64 9.92 -26.05
CA VAL A 48 5.89 10.42 -26.64
C VAL A 48 5.94 9.99 -28.09
N GLU A 49 6.20 10.93 -28.99
CA GLU A 49 6.34 10.65 -30.42
C GLU A 49 7.39 9.58 -30.69
N GLY A 50 7.01 8.56 -31.45
CA GLY A 50 7.87 7.43 -31.81
C GLY A 50 8.17 6.46 -30.66
N ALA A 51 7.47 6.53 -29.53
CA ALA A 51 7.48 5.48 -28.52
C ALA A 51 6.40 4.42 -28.82
N ASP A 52 6.70 3.15 -28.49
CA ASP A 52 5.78 2.03 -28.72
C ASP A 52 4.62 1.97 -27.71
N THR A 53 4.76 2.65 -26.57
CA THR A 53 3.78 2.71 -25.50
C THR A 53 3.69 4.12 -24.90
N ALA A 54 2.56 4.41 -24.25
CA ALA A 54 2.43 5.57 -23.38
C ALA A 54 3.12 5.30 -22.03
N TYR A 55 3.33 6.36 -21.24
CA TYR A 55 3.96 6.29 -19.94
C TYR A 55 3.03 6.82 -18.85
N PHE A 56 3.13 6.25 -17.66
CA PHE A 56 2.49 6.75 -16.45
C PHE A 56 3.51 7.46 -15.58
N LEU A 57 3.29 8.74 -15.30
CA LEU A 57 4.15 9.54 -14.43
C LEU A 57 3.43 9.84 -13.13
N LYS A 58 4.02 9.40 -12.02
CA LYS A 58 3.58 9.69 -10.67
C LYS A 58 4.38 10.84 -10.11
N VAL A 59 3.76 12.02 -10.07
CA VAL A 59 4.41 13.24 -9.58
C VAL A 59 4.02 13.45 -8.11
N PRO A 60 5.00 13.48 -7.18
CA PRO A 60 4.73 13.65 -5.75
C PRO A 60 3.92 14.89 -5.43
N GLY A 61 2.97 14.77 -4.51
CA GLY A 61 2.31 15.93 -3.89
C GLY A 61 3.25 16.66 -2.94
N ALA A 62 3.11 17.99 -2.84
CA ALA A 62 3.89 18.80 -1.91
C ALA A 62 3.63 18.35 -0.45
N GLY A 63 4.69 18.13 0.33
CA GLY A 63 4.62 17.75 1.74
C GLY A 63 4.48 16.24 1.99
N THR A 64 4.49 15.41 0.93
CA THR A 64 4.42 13.93 1.07
C THR A 64 5.75 13.31 1.54
N GLU A 65 6.85 14.02 1.35
CA GLU A 65 8.20 13.71 1.85
C GLU A 65 8.29 13.49 3.38
N MET A 66 7.32 13.97 4.17
CA MET A 66 7.31 13.69 5.61
C MET A 66 6.94 12.25 5.96
N PHE A 67 6.33 11.50 5.03
CA PHE A 67 5.74 10.19 5.32
C PHE A 67 6.26 9.07 4.42
N ILE A 68 6.83 9.40 3.25
CA ILE A 68 7.16 8.42 2.20
C ILE A 68 8.65 8.50 1.86
N ASP A 69 9.34 7.36 2.00
CA ASP A 69 10.68 7.17 1.46
C ASP A 69 10.59 6.75 -0.01
N ARG A 70 10.84 7.71 -0.90
CA ARG A 70 10.73 7.53 -2.35
C ARG A 70 11.76 6.56 -2.91
N HIS A 71 12.93 6.43 -2.28
CA HIS A 71 13.95 5.46 -2.72
C HIS A 71 13.50 4.03 -2.41
N THR A 72 12.91 3.83 -1.23
CA THR A 72 12.35 2.54 -0.86
C THR A 72 11.15 2.18 -1.73
N ALA A 73 10.24 3.13 -2.01
CA ALA A 73 9.11 2.92 -2.92
C ALA A 73 9.58 2.53 -4.33
N HIS A 74 10.57 3.24 -4.88
CA HIS A 74 11.14 2.89 -6.18
C HIS A 74 11.84 1.51 -6.17
N GLU A 75 12.61 1.18 -5.13
CA GLU A 75 13.23 -0.14 -4.98
C GLU A 75 12.17 -1.25 -4.98
N ALA A 76 11.07 -1.05 -4.26
CA ALA A 76 9.95 -1.97 -4.21
C ALA A 76 9.25 -2.11 -5.58
N SER A 77 8.97 -0.99 -6.26
CA SER A 77 8.42 -0.98 -7.63
C SER A 77 9.29 -1.81 -8.60
N VAL A 78 10.61 -1.64 -8.56
CA VAL A 78 11.55 -2.38 -9.42
C VAL A 78 11.55 -3.87 -9.09
N LYS A 79 11.61 -4.24 -7.79
CA LYS A 79 11.57 -5.63 -7.37
C LYS A 79 10.26 -6.30 -7.75
N ALA A 80 9.12 -5.61 -7.59
CA ALA A 80 7.83 -6.10 -8.05
C ALA A 80 7.81 -6.30 -9.56
N ALA A 81 8.33 -5.36 -10.36
CA ALA A 81 8.38 -5.50 -11.81
C ALA A 81 9.19 -6.75 -12.24
N GLN A 82 10.29 -7.06 -11.55
CA GLN A 82 11.13 -8.24 -11.81
C GLN A 82 10.39 -9.57 -11.60
N THR A 83 9.33 -9.61 -10.79
CA THR A 83 8.53 -10.82 -10.58
C THR A 83 7.54 -11.08 -11.72
N GLY A 84 7.37 -10.11 -12.62
CA GLY A 84 6.28 -10.10 -13.59
C GLY A 84 4.92 -9.73 -12.99
N TYR A 85 4.84 -9.41 -11.69
CA TYR A 85 3.63 -8.92 -11.05
C TYR A 85 3.64 -7.42 -10.77
N GLY A 86 4.76 -6.70 -10.82
CA GLY A 86 4.75 -5.23 -10.72
C GLY A 86 4.52 -4.54 -12.06
N ALA A 87 4.02 -3.30 -12.04
CA ALA A 87 3.99 -2.47 -13.23
C ALA A 87 5.40 -2.27 -13.82
N PRO A 88 5.58 -2.29 -15.15
CA PRO A 88 6.89 -2.12 -15.76
C PRO A 88 7.46 -0.73 -15.44
N VAL A 89 8.61 -0.71 -14.76
CA VAL A 89 9.28 0.54 -14.38
C VAL A 89 10.15 1.02 -15.54
N PHE A 90 9.93 2.27 -15.97
CA PHE A 90 10.72 2.90 -17.03
C PHE A 90 11.89 3.71 -16.43
N ALA A 91 11.62 4.57 -15.45
CA ALA A 91 12.64 5.43 -14.84
C ALA A 91 12.22 5.93 -13.44
N PHE A 92 13.21 6.38 -12.67
CA PHE A 92 13.01 7.19 -11.47
C PHE A 92 13.81 8.48 -11.57
N LEU A 93 13.11 9.61 -11.60
CA LEU A 93 13.71 10.93 -11.72
C LEU A 93 13.99 11.45 -10.32
N GLU A 94 15.13 11.04 -9.76
CA GLU A 94 15.51 11.29 -8.36
C GLU A 94 15.43 12.77 -7.97
N ALA A 95 15.89 13.68 -8.85
CA ALA A 95 15.83 15.13 -8.63
C ALA A 95 14.41 15.68 -8.44
N PHE A 96 13.39 14.95 -8.90
CA PHE A 96 11.98 15.32 -8.79
C PHE A 96 11.18 14.36 -7.92
N GLY A 97 11.77 13.24 -7.48
CA GLY A 97 11.05 12.15 -6.82
C GLY A 97 9.97 11.49 -7.69
N VAL A 98 10.03 11.64 -9.02
CA VAL A 98 8.99 11.17 -9.95
C VAL A 98 9.29 9.74 -10.38
N GLU A 99 8.32 8.84 -10.19
CA GLU A 99 8.36 7.49 -10.75
C GLU A 99 7.69 7.48 -12.13
N VAL A 100 8.34 6.81 -13.09
CA VAL A 100 7.87 6.66 -14.47
C VAL A 100 7.71 5.17 -14.76
N PHE A 101 6.52 4.79 -15.19
CA PHE A 101 6.16 3.43 -15.57
C PHE A 101 5.69 3.38 -17.02
N GLU A 102 5.74 2.21 -17.64
CA GLU A 102 4.96 1.99 -18.86
C GLU A 102 3.47 2.07 -18.51
N PHE A 103 2.69 2.76 -19.36
CA PHE A 103 1.26 2.84 -19.19
C PHE A 103 0.64 1.48 -19.55
N MET A 104 -0.06 0.89 -18.59
CA MET A 104 -0.66 -0.42 -18.74
C MET A 104 -2.00 -0.33 -19.48
N GLU A 105 -1.95 -0.22 -20.81
CA GLU A 105 -3.14 -0.15 -21.66
C GLU A 105 -4.04 -1.40 -21.50
N GLY A 106 -5.35 -1.18 -21.33
CA GLY A 106 -6.32 -2.26 -21.11
C GLY A 106 -6.36 -2.81 -19.68
N TRP A 107 -5.62 -2.21 -18.75
CA TRP A 107 -5.68 -2.56 -17.32
C TRP A 107 -6.58 -1.58 -16.57
N ARG A 108 -7.27 -2.09 -15.55
CA ARG A 108 -8.07 -1.28 -14.62
C ARG A 108 -7.70 -1.60 -13.18
N ALA A 109 -7.93 -0.65 -12.29
CA ALA A 109 -7.90 -0.92 -10.85
C ALA A 109 -8.96 -1.98 -10.51
N SER A 110 -8.61 -2.90 -9.62
CA SER A 110 -9.53 -3.88 -9.08
C SER A 110 -10.42 -3.26 -8.00
N SER A 111 -11.50 -3.96 -7.70
CA SER A 111 -12.44 -3.66 -6.62
C SER A 111 -12.53 -4.85 -5.67
N ASN A 112 -13.05 -4.64 -4.46
CA ASN A 112 -13.31 -5.73 -3.52
C ASN A 112 -14.17 -6.86 -4.15
N HIS A 113 -15.07 -6.52 -5.08
CA HIS A 113 -15.91 -7.50 -5.78
C HIS A 113 -15.11 -8.45 -6.67
N ASP A 114 -14.03 -7.97 -7.31
CA ASP A 114 -13.20 -8.79 -8.20
C ASP A 114 -12.58 -9.96 -7.45
N PHE A 115 -12.18 -9.75 -6.20
CA PHE A 115 -11.60 -10.79 -5.35
C PHE A 115 -12.61 -11.82 -4.84
N LEU A 116 -13.91 -11.69 -5.11
CA LEU A 116 -14.85 -12.81 -4.89
C LEU A 116 -14.56 -13.96 -5.86
N GLN A 117 -14.04 -13.65 -7.05
CA GLN A 117 -13.62 -14.65 -8.02
C GLN A 117 -12.34 -15.33 -7.56
N ARG A 118 -12.37 -16.66 -7.48
CA ARG A 118 -11.27 -17.46 -6.92
C ARG A 118 -9.97 -17.27 -7.70
N ASP A 119 -10.03 -17.31 -9.03
CA ASP A 119 -8.86 -17.17 -9.88
C ASP A 119 -8.18 -15.81 -9.73
N ILE A 120 -8.96 -14.72 -9.68
CA ILE A 120 -8.44 -13.36 -9.44
C ILE A 120 -7.80 -13.27 -8.05
N ARG A 121 -8.49 -13.78 -7.02
CA ARG A 121 -7.98 -13.77 -5.64
C ARG A 121 -6.68 -14.54 -5.49
N HIS A 122 -6.60 -15.74 -6.04
CA HIS A 122 -5.36 -16.52 -6.00
C HIS A 122 -4.25 -15.88 -6.86
N GLY A 123 -4.57 -15.30 -8.02
CA GLY A 123 -3.60 -14.54 -8.82
C GLY A 123 -3.00 -13.35 -8.07
N ALA A 124 -3.80 -12.65 -7.27
CA ALA A 124 -3.33 -11.57 -6.41
C ALA A 124 -2.46 -12.08 -5.25
N LEU A 125 -2.84 -13.20 -4.62
CA LEU A 125 -2.03 -13.87 -3.61
C LEU A 125 -0.64 -14.25 -4.17
N HIS A 126 -0.60 -14.80 -5.39
CA HIS A 126 0.66 -15.17 -6.05
C HIS A 126 1.52 -13.95 -6.34
N GLY A 127 0.92 -12.82 -6.72
CA GLY A 127 1.65 -11.56 -6.86
C GLY A 127 2.26 -11.06 -5.56
N LEU A 128 1.47 -11.04 -4.48
CA LEU A 128 1.95 -10.66 -3.14
C LEU A 128 3.08 -11.59 -2.69
N LYS A 129 2.90 -12.91 -2.84
CA LYS A 129 3.92 -13.91 -2.50
C LYS A 129 5.20 -13.71 -3.31
N ALA A 130 5.10 -13.53 -4.62
CA ALA A 130 6.25 -13.33 -5.48
C ALA A 130 7.06 -12.09 -5.07
N PHE A 131 6.38 -11.03 -4.62
CA PHE A 131 7.02 -9.85 -4.06
C PHE A 131 7.62 -10.11 -2.67
N ASN A 132 6.90 -10.78 -1.77
CA ASN A 132 7.40 -11.13 -0.44
C ASN A 132 8.64 -12.07 -0.50
N ASP A 133 8.77 -12.88 -1.54
CA ASP A 133 9.91 -13.78 -1.74
C ASP A 133 11.14 -13.06 -2.37
N GLN A 134 11.05 -11.76 -2.67
CA GLN A 134 12.20 -10.95 -3.11
C GLN A 134 13.18 -10.68 -1.96
N PRO A 135 14.45 -10.34 -2.26
CA PRO A 135 15.38 -9.87 -1.25
C PRO A 135 14.84 -8.65 -0.50
N LEU A 136 15.15 -8.58 0.81
CA LEU A 136 14.74 -7.47 1.68
C LEU A 136 15.03 -6.10 1.05
N LEU A 137 14.11 -5.16 1.24
CA LEU A 137 14.27 -3.75 0.91
C LEU A 137 15.31 -3.10 1.82
N LYS A 138 15.83 -1.94 1.44
CA LYS A 138 16.73 -1.15 2.29
C LYS A 138 16.09 -0.74 3.61
N GLN A 139 14.81 -0.36 3.56
CA GLN A 139 14.08 0.08 4.75
C GLN A 139 13.33 -1.08 5.41
N THR A 140 13.53 -1.21 6.72
CA THR A 140 12.68 -2.02 7.60
C THR A 140 11.85 -1.09 8.45
N LYS A 141 10.54 -1.15 8.29
CA LYS A 141 9.57 -0.38 9.06
C LYS A 141 8.36 -1.28 9.28
N THR A 142 8.33 -1.94 10.43
CA THR A 142 7.27 -2.90 10.74
C THR A 142 5.97 -2.17 11.09
N VAL A 143 4.87 -2.90 11.19
CA VAL A 143 3.60 -2.36 11.70
C VAL A 143 3.77 -1.69 13.08
N PHE A 144 4.69 -2.19 13.92
CA PHE A 144 4.96 -1.62 15.24
C PHE A 144 5.58 -0.23 15.14
N ASP A 145 6.50 -0.04 14.20
CA ASP A 145 7.15 1.23 13.93
C ASP A 145 6.15 2.22 13.34
N MET A 146 5.32 1.76 12.41
CA MET A 146 4.24 2.57 11.83
C MET A 146 3.23 3.02 12.88
N ILE A 147 2.75 2.12 13.76
CA ILE A 147 1.80 2.50 14.83
C ILE A 147 2.45 3.52 15.77
N ALA A 148 3.67 3.27 16.21
CA ALA A 148 4.38 4.17 17.13
C ALA A 148 4.59 5.57 16.52
N GLU A 149 4.99 5.63 15.24
CA GLU A 149 5.15 6.88 14.51
C GLU A 149 3.85 7.69 14.46
N HIS A 150 2.74 7.08 14.05
CA HIS A 150 1.45 7.79 13.97
C HIS A 150 0.91 8.16 15.35
N GLN A 151 1.11 7.34 16.38
CA GLN A 151 0.73 7.69 17.76
C GLN A 151 1.49 8.94 18.25
N ASN A 152 2.79 9.03 17.95
CA ASN A 152 3.59 10.20 18.27
C ASN A 152 3.10 11.44 17.51
N GLN A 153 2.83 11.30 16.21
CA GLN A 153 2.30 12.39 15.37
C GLN A 153 0.94 12.88 15.88
N VAL A 154 0.02 11.97 16.24
CA VAL A 154 -1.28 12.34 16.84
C VAL A 154 -1.06 13.13 18.13
N ALA A 155 -0.10 12.75 18.98
CA ALA A 155 0.21 13.47 20.20
C ALA A 155 0.78 14.87 19.94
N GLU A 156 1.75 14.99 19.02
CA GLU A 156 2.37 16.27 18.64
C GLU A 156 1.36 17.25 18.03
N LEU A 157 0.47 16.75 17.17
CA LEU A 157 -0.58 17.52 16.53
C LEU A 157 -1.77 17.82 17.45
N LYS A 158 -1.80 17.25 18.66
CA LYS A 158 -2.96 17.25 19.57
C LYS A 158 -4.22 16.75 18.85
N GLY A 159 -4.05 15.74 18.00
CA GLY A 159 -5.12 15.12 17.22
C GLY A 159 -6.15 14.43 18.10
N ILE A 160 -7.36 14.28 17.57
CA ILE A 160 -8.46 13.61 18.29
C ILE A 160 -8.16 12.12 18.37
N LYS A 161 -8.37 11.54 19.55
CA LYS A 161 -8.27 10.11 19.80
C LYS A 161 -9.64 9.55 20.16
N PRO A 162 -9.97 8.32 19.76
CA PRO A 162 -11.16 7.64 20.24
C PRO A 162 -11.12 7.45 21.77
N GLN A 163 -12.29 7.37 22.40
CA GLN A 163 -12.43 7.41 23.85
C GLN A 163 -11.69 6.27 24.59
N ASP A 164 -11.59 5.09 23.98
CA ASP A 164 -10.96 3.89 24.52
C ASP A 164 -9.55 3.61 23.95
N ASP A 165 -8.86 4.65 23.45
CA ASP A 165 -7.48 4.57 22.93
C ASP A 165 -6.51 3.90 23.92
N ASP A 166 -6.58 4.24 25.21
CA ASP A 166 -5.70 3.66 26.23
C ASP A 166 -5.88 2.14 26.37
N TRP A 167 -7.13 1.65 26.30
CA TRP A 167 -7.41 0.22 26.36
C TRP A 167 -6.91 -0.50 25.11
N LEU A 168 -7.11 0.09 23.93
CA LEU A 168 -6.58 -0.45 22.68
C LEU A 168 -5.05 -0.46 22.64
N CYS A 169 -4.42 0.59 23.18
CA CYS A 169 -2.97 0.66 23.30
C CYS A 169 -2.43 -0.48 24.18
N LEU A 170 -3.09 -0.79 25.30
CA LEU A 170 -2.73 -1.95 26.12
C LEU A 170 -2.81 -3.26 25.32
N GLN A 171 -3.88 -3.47 24.54
CA GLN A 171 -4.04 -4.69 23.74
C GLN A 171 -3.04 -4.77 22.58
N TYR A 172 -2.71 -3.63 21.96
CA TYR A 172 -1.61 -3.50 21.02
C TYR A 172 -0.28 -3.96 21.63
N GLN A 173 0.08 -3.49 22.84
CA GLN A 173 1.33 -3.90 23.48
C GLN A 173 1.36 -5.41 23.75
N ARG A 174 0.24 -6.03 24.12
CA ARG A 174 0.13 -7.49 24.31
C ARG A 174 0.35 -8.26 23.01
N ALA A 175 -0.31 -7.83 21.92
CA ALA A 175 -0.14 -8.44 20.60
C ALA A 175 1.29 -8.27 20.07
N LYS A 176 1.87 -7.09 20.23
CA LYS A 176 3.28 -6.81 19.89
C LYS A 176 4.23 -7.72 20.65
N ALA A 177 4.07 -7.85 21.96
CA ALA A 177 4.91 -8.72 22.78
C ALA A 177 4.80 -10.20 22.34
N ALA A 178 3.60 -10.69 22.06
CA ALA A 178 3.38 -12.05 21.57
C ALA A 178 4.08 -12.30 20.22
N LEU A 179 3.84 -11.43 19.22
CA LEU A 179 4.43 -11.56 17.89
C LEU A 179 5.96 -11.44 17.90
N GLN A 180 6.53 -10.60 18.77
CA GLN A 180 7.98 -10.46 18.91
C GLN A 180 8.62 -11.67 19.60
N ALA A 181 7.93 -12.29 20.57
CA ALA A 181 8.46 -13.44 21.30
C ALA A 181 8.66 -14.68 20.41
N SER A 182 7.83 -14.86 19.39
CA SER A 182 7.94 -15.96 18.43
C SER A 182 8.76 -15.63 17.17
N GLY A 183 9.28 -14.40 17.07
CA GLY A 183 10.06 -13.92 15.93
C GLY A 183 9.20 -13.34 14.81
N ILE A 184 9.74 -12.39 14.05
CA ILE A 184 9.04 -11.74 12.92
C ILE A 184 9.59 -12.32 11.62
N ASP A 185 8.70 -12.83 10.77
CA ASP A 185 9.06 -13.33 9.44
C ASP A 185 9.10 -12.17 8.45
N LEU A 186 10.22 -11.45 8.46
CA LEU A 186 10.43 -10.25 7.66
C LEU A 186 10.52 -10.56 6.17
N ALA A 187 9.74 -9.83 5.38
CA ALA A 187 9.73 -9.86 3.93
C ALA A 187 9.48 -8.44 3.37
N PRO A 188 9.85 -8.15 2.11
CA PRO A 188 9.32 -6.99 1.40
C PRO A 188 7.79 -7.03 1.39
N CYS A 189 7.13 -6.02 1.96
CA CYS A 189 5.68 -5.92 2.05
C CYS A 189 5.22 -4.63 1.38
N MET A 190 4.06 -4.63 0.71
CA MET A 190 3.47 -3.40 0.18
C MET A 190 3.00 -2.51 1.31
N ASN A 191 2.49 -3.13 2.39
CA ASN A 191 1.85 -2.47 3.52
C ASN A 191 0.63 -1.59 3.16
N ASP A 192 0.14 -1.70 1.92
CA ASP A 192 -1.04 -1.00 1.40
C ASP A 192 -1.77 -1.84 0.35
N THR A 193 -2.35 -2.97 0.77
CA THR A 193 -3.05 -3.92 -0.10
C THR A 193 -4.53 -3.53 -0.29
N LEU A 194 -4.81 -2.26 -0.55
CA LEU A 194 -6.15 -1.81 -0.97
C LEU A 194 -6.47 -2.37 -2.37
N ALA A 195 -7.75 -2.62 -2.66
CA ALA A 195 -8.15 -3.21 -3.94
C ALA A 195 -7.66 -2.38 -5.15
N GLY A 196 -7.64 -1.05 -5.00
CA GLY A 196 -7.17 -0.15 -6.06
C GLY A 196 -5.70 -0.36 -6.45
N ASN A 197 -4.88 -0.96 -5.58
CA ASN A 197 -3.45 -1.19 -5.79
C ASN A 197 -3.16 -2.52 -6.52
N PHE A 198 -4.22 -3.26 -6.90
CA PHE A 198 -4.14 -4.40 -7.80
C PHE A 198 -4.81 -4.01 -9.12
N MET A 199 -4.07 -4.13 -10.21
CA MET A 199 -4.54 -3.89 -11.56
C MET A 199 -4.91 -5.22 -12.22
N LEU A 200 -5.99 -5.20 -12.99
CA LEU A 200 -6.57 -6.36 -13.67
C LEU A 200 -6.77 -6.06 -15.16
N ASN A 201 -6.42 -6.99 -16.04
CA ASN A 201 -6.76 -6.93 -17.47
C ASN A 201 -7.89 -7.89 -17.87
N ALA A 202 -8.25 -7.91 -19.16
CA ALA A 202 -9.31 -8.76 -19.69
C ALA A 202 -9.00 -10.26 -19.51
N GLU A 203 -7.73 -10.63 -19.51
CA GLU A 203 -7.21 -11.98 -19.30
C GLU A 203 -7.12 -12.38 -17.81
N ARG A 204 -7.60 -11.51 -16.90
CA ARG A 204 -7.57 -11.69 -15.44
C ARG A 204 -6.18 -11.80 -14.82
N GLN A 205 -5.16 -11.28 -15.52
CA GLN A 205 -3.82 -11.16 -14.97
C GLN A 205 -3.78 -10.04 -13.93
N ILE A 206 -2.90 -10.18 -12.94
CA ILE A 206 -2.71 -9.21 -11.87
C ILE A 206 -1.40 -8.44 -12.06
N ARG A 207 -1.45 -7.14 -11.80
CA ARG A 207 -0.28 -6.31 -11.54
C ARG A 207 -0.44 -5.55 -10.22
N LEU A 208 0.61 -5.45 -9.43
CA LEU A 208 0.71 -4.67 -8.22
C LEU A 208 1.26 -3.28 -8.56
N VAL A 209 0.66 -2.26 -7.97
CA VAL A 209 1.07 -0.86 -8.12
C VAL A 209 1.06 -0.16 -6.77
N ASP A 210 1.61 1.06 -6.75
CA ASP A 210 1.58 1.95 -5.58
C ASP A 210 2.32 1.41 -4.34
N PHE A 211 3.65 1.36 -4.42
CA PHE A 211 4.53 0.87 -3.35
C PHE A 211 4.97 1.98 -2.37
N GLU A 212 4.15 3.01 -2.14
CA GLU A 212 4.53 4.16 -1.28
C GLU A 212 4.79 3.78 0.18
N TYR A 213 4.04 2.82 0.70
CA TYR A 213 4.21 2.33 2.07
C TYR A 213 5.11 1.10 2.15
N ALA A 214 5.74 0.71 1.04
CA ALA A 214 6.54 -0.50 1.00
C ALA A 214 7.75 -0.40 1.93
N SER A 215 7.98 -1.47 2.68
CA SER A 215 9.12 -1.65 3.59
C SER A 215 9.15 -3.10 4.05
N ASN A 216 10.25 -3.53 4.67
CA ASN A 216 10.27 -4.87 5.26
C ASN A 216 9.35 -4.92 6.48
N ASN A 217 8.42 -5.88 6.48
CA ASN A 217 7.45 -6.12 7.55
C ASN A 217 7.15 -7.63 7.66
N ASP A 218 6.30 -8.03 8.61
CA ASP A 218 5.87 -9.44 8.75
C ASP A 218 5.02 -9.86 7.53
N ARG A 219 5.37 -10.97 6.86
CA ARG A 219 4.51 -11.52 5.79
C ARG A 219 3.08 -11.83 6.24
N HIS A 220 2.89 -12.18 7.52
CA HIS A 220 1.56 -12.37 8.09
C HIS A 220 0.77 -11.06 8.16
N TYR A 221 1.46 -9.93 8.33
CA TYR A 221 0.84 -8.61 8.32
C TYR A 221 0.34 -8.24 6.92
N GLU A 222 1.12 -8.51 5.87
CA GLU A 222 0.71 -8.25 4.48
C GLU A 222 -0.61 -8.98 4.16
N LEU A 223 -0.70 -10.27 4.49
CA LEU A 223 -1.92 -11.05 4.30
C LEU A 223 -3.07 -10.58 5.20
N ALA A 224 -2.78 -10.29 6.47
CA ALA A 224 -3.78 -9.79 7.41
C ALA A 224 -4.41 -8.48 6.94
N LEU A 225 -3.59 -7.55 6.46
CA LEU A 225 -4.06 -6.29 5.89
C LEU A 225 -4.98 -6.57 4.70
N TRP A 226 -4.55 -7.39 3.74
CA TRP A 226 -5.35 -7.69 2.55
C TRP A 226 -6.68 -8.38 2.90
N PHE A 227 -6.63 -9.40 3.76
CA PHE A 227 -7.83 -10.13 4.20
C PHE A 227 -8.82 -9.20 4.93
N GLY A 228 -8.29 -8.32 5.79
CA GLY A 228 -9.07 -7.32 6.49
C GLY A 228 -9.73 -6.30 5.57
N GLU A 229 -8.97 -5.73 4.63
CA GLU A 229 -9.50 -4.75 3.67
C GLU A 229 -10.55 -5.34 2.72
N MET A 230 -10.38 -6.60 2.32
CA MET A 230 -11.28 -7.27 1.38
C MET A 230 -12.48 -7.94 2.03
N PHE A 231 -12.53 -7.99 3.37
CA PHE A 231 -13.58 -8.68 4.14
C PHE A 231 -13.74 -10.16 3.76
N PHE A 232 -12.61 -10.85 3.56
CA PHE A 232 -12.65 -12.29 3.28
C PHE A 232 -13.25 -13.08 4.44
N SER A 233 -14.02 -14.11 4.10
CA SER A 233 -14.53 -15.06 5.08
C SER A 233 -13.41 -15.95 5.61
N ASP A 234 -13.59 -16.56 6.78
CA ASP A 234 -12.60 -17.48 7.34
C ASP A 234 -12.27 -18.63 6.38
N GLU A 235 -13.25 -19.17 5.65
CA GLU A 235 -13.02 -20.20 4.63
C GLU A 235 -12.08 -19.71 3.51
N MET A 236 -12.27 -18.47 3.03
CA MET A 236 -11.39 -17.87 2.04
C MET A 236 -10.00 -17.63 2.61
N GLU A 237 -9.89 -17.11 3.84
CA GLU A 237 -8.60 -16.89 4.50
C GLU A 237 -7.83 -18.20 4.64
N LEU A 238 -8.47 -19.28 5.09
CA LEU A 238 -7.84 -20.60 5.25
C LEU A 238 -7.30 -21.15 3.93
N ALA A 239 -8.06 -21.05 2.84
CA ALA A 239 -7.62 -21.49 1.52
C ALA A 239 -6.41 -20.67 1.00
N LEU A 240 -6.37 -19.37 1.29
CA LEU A 240 -5.25 -18.51 0.89
C LEU A 240 -4.01 -18.72 1.76
N ILE A 241 -4.19 -18.99 3.05
CA ILE A 241 -3.11 -19.38 3.97
C ILE A 241 -2.46 -20.68 3.49
N GLU A 242 -3.28 -21.68 3.14
CA GLU A 242 -2.78 -22.96 2.62
C GLU A 242 -1.99 -22.77 1.32
N ASP A 243 -2.49 -21.99 0.37
CA ASP A 243 -1.78 -21.72 -0.89
C ASP A 243 -0.47 -20.93 -0.66
N TYR A 244 -0.48 -19.95 0.23
CA TYR A 244 0.69 -19.11 0.49
C TYR A 244 1.81 -19.83 1.26
N PHE A 245 1.46 -20.53 2.34
CA PHE A 245 2.41 -21.17 3.27
C PHE A 245 2.60 -22.67 3.02
N GLY A 246 1.79 -23.27 2.14
CA GLY A 246 1.76 -24.72 1.90
C GLY A 246 1.04 -25.53 2.98
N GLN A 247 0.61 -24.89 4.07
CA GLN A 247 -0.15 -25.52 5.16
C GLN A 247 -0.89 -24.47 5.98
N VAL A 248 -1.96 -24.90 6.64
CA VAL A 248 -2.63 -24.12 7.68
C VAL A 248 -2.12 -24.57 9.05
N SER A 249 -1.63 -23.62 9.86
CA SER A 249 -1.25 -23.88 11.25
C SER A 249 -1.97 -22.94 12.22
N ALA A 250 -2.18 -23.39 13.46
CA ALA A 250 -2.78 -22.54 14.50
C ALA A 250 -1.95 -21.27 14.75
N GLN A 251 -0.62 -21.37 14.66
CA GLN A 251 0.28 -20.22 14.78
C GLN A 251 0.07 -19.22 13.65
N THR A 252 0.05 -19.67 12.39
CA THR A 252 -0.18 -18.79 11.23
C THR A 252 -1.53 -18.08 11.32
N ILE A 253 -2.59 -18.80 11.70
CA ILE A 253 -3.92 -18.21 11.93
C ILE A 253 -3.84 -17.15 13.03
N ALA A 254 -3.25 -17.48 14.18
CA ALA A 254 -3.12 -16.55 15.31
C ALA A 254 -2.38 -15.27 14.90
N ARG A 255 -1.24 -15.40 14.22
CA ARG A 255 -0.45 -14.25 13.74
C ARG A 255 -1.23 -13.38 12.77
N ILE A 256 -2.00 -13.96 11.85
CA ILE A 256 -2.85 -13.20 10.93
C ILE A 256 -3.95 -12.47 11.70
N LYS A 257 -4.67 -13.15 12.62
CA LYS A 257 -5.74 -12.52 13.40
C LYS A 257 -5.23 -11.38 14.28
N LEU A 258 -4.07 -11.54 14.94
CA LEU A 258 -3.42 -10.46 15.69
C LEU A 258 -3.05 -9.30 14.76
N ASN A 259 -2.39 -9.57 13.63
CA ASN A 259 -2.00 -8.54 12.68
C ASN A 259 -3.19 -7.82 12.02
N LYS A 260 -4.36 -8.45 11.88
CA LYS A 260 -5.58 -7.76 11.39
C LYS A 260 -5.96 -6.62 12.33
N ALA A 261 -5.91 -6.85 13.64
CA ALA A 261 -6.15 -5.79 14.62
C ALA A 261 -5.09 -4.69 14.55
N LEU A 262 -3.81 -5.06 14.37
CA LEU A 262 -2.72 -4.09 14.28
C LEU A 262 -2.78 -3.25 12.99
N ALA A 263 -3.17 -3.83 11.87
CA ALA A 263 -3.42 -3.12 10.62
C ALA A 263 -4.50 -2.05 10.80
N ASP A 264 -5.59 -2.40 11.48
CA ASP A 264 -6.65 -1.44 11.80
C ASP A 264 -6.20 -0.33 12.74
N ILE A 265 -5.41 -0.65 13.76
CA ILE A 265 -4.82 0.36 14.65
C ILE A 265 -3.93 1.31 13.85
N LYS A 266 -3.03 0.78 13.00
CA LYS A 266 -2.15 1.58 12.14
C LYS A 266 -2.96 2.55 11.27
N TRP A 267 -3.98 2.05 10.57
CA TRP A 267 -4.78 2.89 9.67
C TRP A 267 -5.72 3.85 10.41
N SER A 268 -6.17 3.49 11.62
CA SER A 268 -6.88 4.41 12.49
C SER A 268 -6.00 5.57 12.91
N THR A 269 -4.80 5.30 13.41
CA THR A 269 -3.85 6.35 13.83
C THR A 269 -3.40 7.21 12.65
N TRP A 270 -3.14 6.62 11.48
CA TRP A 270 -2.87 7.36 10.24
C TRP A 270 -4.02 8.31 9.90
N ALA A 271 -5.26 7.85 10.01
CA ALA A 271 -6.42 8.68 9.73
C ALA A 271 -6.58 9.84 10.73
N MET A 272 -6.20 9.66 11.99
CA MET A 272 -6.21 10.74 12.98
C MET A 272 -5.14 11.80 12.68
N VAL A 273 -3.97 11.40 12.17
CA VAL A 273 -2.96 12.33 11.65
C VAL A 273 -3.54 13.10 10.46
N GLN A 274 -4.10 12.38 9.48
CA GLN A 274 -4.69 13.00 8.29
C GLN A 274 -5.85 13.93 8.62
N HIS A 275 -6.68 13.62 9.61
CA HIS A 275 -7.75 14.51 10.06
C HIS A 275 -7.20 15.85 10.57
N ALA A 276 -6.01 15.87 11.17
CA ALA A 276 -5.40 17.08 11.68
C ALA A 276 -4.68 17.92 10.59
N VAL A 277 -4.15 17.29 9.53
CA VAL A 277 -3.27 17.99 8.55
C VAL A 277 -3.80 18.04 7.12
N SER A 278 -4.65 17.10 6.71
CA SER A 278 -5.09 16.96 5.33
C SER A 278 -6.07 18.06 4.93
N GLN A 279 -5.92 18.56 3.71
CA GLN A 279 -6.82 19.56 3.10
C GLN A 279 -7.83 18.92 2.13
N LEU A 280 -7.85 17.59 2.05
CA LEU A 280 -8.75 16.86 1.15
C LEU A 280 -10.17 16.81 1.72
N ASP A 281 -11.16 16.88 0.83
CA ASP A 281 -12.58 16.70 1.17
C ASP A 281 -12.89 15.21 1.39
N PHE A 282 -12.37 14.68 2.50
CA PHE A 282 -12.57 13.31 2.95
C PHE A 282 -12.70 13.27 4.48
N ASP A 283 -13.69 12.52 4.97
CA ASP A 283 -13.93 12.39 6.41
C ASP A 283 -12.96 11.36 7.04
N PHE A 284 -11.72 11.82 7.26
CA PHE A 284 -10.67 11.02 7.89
C PHE A 284 -11.04 10.58 9.30
N TYR A 285 -11.78 11.39 10.06
CA TYR A 285 -12.19 11.04 11.42
C TYR A 285 -13.15 9.85 11.42
N LYS A 286 -14.17 9.87 10.54
CA LYS A 286 -15.09 8.74 10.37
C LYS A 286 -14.37 7.48 9.90
N TYR A 287 -13.48 7.60 8.91
CA TYR A 287 -12.69 6.47 8.42
C TYR A 287 -11.82 5.87 9.54
N GLY A 288 -11.09 6.71 10.28
CA GLY A 288 -10.24 6.29 11.39
C GLY A 288 -11.03 5.65 12.54
N THR A 289 -12.21 6.19 12.84
CA THR A 289 -13.12 5.62 13.84
C THR A 289 -13.63 4.24 13.41
N TRP A 290 -13.90 4.04 12.12
CA TRP A 290 -14.33 2.73 11.62
C TRP A 290 -13.22 1.67 11.74
N LYS A 291 -11.97 2.02 11.38
CA LYS A 291 -10.81 1.16 11.60
C LYS A 291 -10.62 0.83 13.07
N HIS A 292 -10.72 1.84 13.94
CA HIS A 292 -10.67 1.66 15.40
C HIS A 292 -11.71 0.66 15.92
N MET A 293 -12.96 0.80 15.46
CA MET A 293 -14.04 -0.12 15.83
C MET A 293 -13.81 -1.54 15.32
N ARG A 294 -13.20 -1.70 14.14
CA ARG A 294 -12.84 -3.02 13.58
C ARG A 294 -11.72 -3.68 14.39
N ALA A 295 -10.66 -2.94 14.74
CA ALA A 295 -9.63 -3.42 15.69
C ALA A 295 -10.26 -3.86 17.01
N ARG A 296 -11.13 -3.02 17.59
CA ARG A 296 -11.85 -3.32 18.84
C ARG A 296 -12.69 -4.58 18.73
N SER A 297 -13.36 -4.81 17.60
CA SER A 297 -14.14 -6.02 17.37
C SER A 297 -13.27 -7.27 17.34
N ILE A 298 -12.12 -7.23 16.66
CA ILE A 298 -11.17 -8.35 16.58
C ILE A 298 -10.58 -8.68 17.96
N ILE A 299 -10.23 -7.64 18.73
CA ILE A 299 -9.63 -7.79 20.06
C ILE A 299 -10.61 -8.32 21.11
N ASN A 300 -11.92 -8.03 20.95
CA ASN A 300 -12.96 -8.58 21.81
C ASN A 300 -13.43 -9.98 21.39
N ASP A 301 -12.83 -10.58 20.37
CA ASP A 301 -13.12 -11.98 20.03
C ASP A 301 -12.74 -12.88 21.22
N SER A 302 -13.61 -13.85 21.52
CA SER A 302 -13.37 -14.89 22.53
C SER A 302 -12.05 -15.65 22.37
N GLN A 303 -11.50 -15.68 21.15
CA GLN A 303 -10.25 -16.35 20.81
C GLN A 303 -9.01 -15.45 20.96
N TRP A 304 -9.16 -14.15 21.25
CA TRP A 304 -8.03 -13.21 21.35
C TRP A 304 -6.92 -13.71 22.28
N GLU A 305 -7.30 -14.18 23.48
CA GLU A 305 -6.37 -14.74 24.46
C GLU A 305 -5.68 -16.03 23.97
N THR A 306 -6.37 -16.80 23.13
CA THR A 306 -5.81 -18.00 22.51
C THR A 306 -4.81 -17.63 21.42
N TRP A 307 -5.13 -16.65 20.57
CA TRP A 307 -4.22 -16.17 19.54
C TRP A 307 -2.95 -15.54 20.14
N LEU A 308 -3.06 -14.77 21.23
CA LEU A 308 -1.90 -14.24 21.95
C LEU A 308 -0.95 -15.33 22.46
N ARG A 309 -1.46 -16.52 22.79
CA ARG A 309 -0.63 -17.66 23.25
C ARG A 309 -0.06 -18.50 22.11
N GLN A 310 -0.70 -18.48 20.94
CA GLN A 310 -0.37 -19.34 19.81
C GLN A 310 0.54 -18.67 18.76
N ALA A 311 0.52 -17.34 18.69
CA ALA A 311 1.30 -16.55 17.73
C ALA A 311 2.80 -16.68 17.95
#